data_AF-A0A379GDU9-F1
#
_entry.id   AF-A0A379GDU9-F1
#
_cell.length_a   1.000
_cell.length_b   1.000
_cell.length_c   1.000
_cell.angle_alpha   90.00
_cell.angle_beta   90.00
_cell.angle_gamma   90.00
#
_symmetry.space_group_name_H-M   'P 1'
#
loop_
_entity.id
_entity.type
_entity.pdbx_description
1 polymer ?
#
loop_
_entity_poly.entity_id
_entity_poly.type
_entity_poly.pdbx_seq_one_letter_code
_entity_poly.pdbx_strand_id
1 'polypeptide(L)' 'MRKLLLVVLLACTSLVLTACSPDEGDKPLKVAINTGPDQQIWDEVVKLAKEKQGLDIKVITFNDYVLPNEAFA' A
#
# COMPACT_ATOMS: atom_id res chain seq x y z
N MET A 1 7.63 38.12 -26.41
CA MET A 1 7.89 38.14 -24.94
C MET A 1 6.72 37.51 -24.17
N ARG A 2 5.57 38.18 -24.02
CA ARG A 2 4.40 37.68 -23.25
C ARG A 2 3.83 36.34 -23.72
N LYS A 3 3.69 36.14 -25.04
CA LYS A 3 3.18 34.88 -25.62
C LYS A 3 4.14 33.69 -25.41
N LEU A 4 5.44 33.96 -25.38
CA LEU A 4 6.47 32.94 -25.14
C LEU A 4 6.47 32.49 -23.66
N LEU A 5 6.32 33.46 -22.75
CA LEU A 5 6.15 33.21 -21.31
C LEU A 5 4.93 32.34 -20.99
N LEU A 6 3.80 32.57 -21.67
CA LEU A 6 2.59 31.77 -21.50
C LEU A 6 2.77 30.32 -21.98
N VAL A 7 3.47 30.12 -23.09
CA VAL A 7 3.75 28.76 -23.62
C VAL A 7 4.70 28.00 -22.70
N VAL A 8 5.72 28.66 -22.15
CA VAL A 8 6.63 28.05 -21.17
C VAL A 8 5.91 27.70 -19.88
N LEU A 9 5.03 28.57 -19.39
CA LEU A 9 4.26 28.32 -18.17
C LEU A 9 3.29 27.15 -18.34
N LEU A 10 2.65 27.02 -19.50
CA LEU A 10 1.73 25.94 -19.84
C LEU A 10 2.46 24.59 -20.00
N ALA A 11 3.67 24.62 -20.58
CA ALA A 11 4.53 23.43 -20.69
C ALA A 11 5.04 22.97 -19.31
N CYS A 12 5.44 23.89 -18.43
CA CYS A 12 5.85 23.58 -17.07
C CYS A 12 4.70 22.97 -16.23
N THR A 13 3.46 23.41 -16.43
CA THR A 13 2.31 22.84 -15.71
C THR A 13 2.04 21.40 -16.14
N SER A 14 2.17 21.06 -17.43
CA SER A 14 1.97 19.68 -17.90
C SER A 14 2.96 18.66 -17.32
N LEU A 15 4.16 19.09 -16.93
CA LEU A 15 5.17 18.23 -16.30
C LEU A 15 4.88 17.92 -14.82
N VAL A 16 4.08 18.76 -14.15
CA VAL A 16 3.72 18.56 -12.72
C VAL A 16 2.53 17.60 -12.58
N LEU A 17 1.66 17.49 -13.60
CA LEU A 17 0.48 16.62 -13.54
C LEU A 17 0.79 15.12 -13.68
N THR A 18 1.99 14.72 -14.13
CA THR A 18 2.36 13.30 -14.23
C THR A 18 2.88 12.70 -12.92
N ALA A 19 2.91 13.46 -11.83
CA ALA A 19 3.32 12.98 -10.50
C ALA A 19 2.21 12.22 -9.73
N CYS A 20 1.04 12.04 -10.34
CA CYS A 20 0.00 11.20 -9.77
C CYS A 20 0.30 9.73 -10.10
N SER A 21 1.18 9.11 -9.31
CA SER A 21 1.28 7.65 -9.29
C SER A 21 -0.07 7.07 -8.89
N PRO A 22 -0.52 5.94 -9.48
CA PRO A 22 -1.69 5.23 -8.98
C PRO A 22 -1.50 5.00 -7.50
N ASP A 23 -2.48 5.44 -6.71
CA ASP A 23 -2.46 5.28 -5.26
C ASP A 23 -2.30 3.78 -4.96
N GLU A 24 -1.19 3.39 -4.33
CA GLU A 24 -1.01 2.00 -3.91
C GLU A 24 -2.01 1.60 -2.80
N GLY A 25 -2.78 2.57 -2.30
CA GLY A 25 -3.79 2.42 -1.25
C GLY A 25 -4.91 1.40 -1.52
N ASP A 26 -5.10 0.97 -2.78
CA ASP A 26 -6.08 -0.07 -3.10
C ASP A 26 -5.56 -1.50 -2.90
N LYS A 27 -4.25 -1.70 -2.69
CA LYS A 27 -3.69 -3.04 -2.47
C LYS A 27 -3.79 -3.41 -0.99
N PRO A 28 -4.28 -4.61 -0.64
CA PRO A 28 -4.32 -5.05 0.75
C PRO A 28 -2.90 -5.18 1.31
N LEU A 29 -2.69 -4.68 2.53
CA LEU A 29 -1.49 -4.87 3.31
C LEU A 29 -1.33 -6.37 3.62
N LYS A 30 -0.25 -6.97 3.13
CA LYS A 30 0.03 -8.39 3.36
C LYS A 30 0.83 -8.55 4.64
N VAL A 31 0.38 -9.45 5.50
CA VAL A 31 1.10 -9.83 6.72
C VAL A 31 1.25 -11.35 6.76
N ALA A 32 2.48 -11.82 6.92
CA ALA A 32 2.74 -13.22 7.19
C ALA A 32 2.78 -13.50 8.69
N ILE A 33 2.14 -14.58 9.11
CA ILE A 33 2.07 -15.02 10.50
C ILE A 33 2.38 -16.51 10.60
N ASN A 34 2.77 -16.97 11.78
CA ASN A 34 2.81 -18.40 12.05
C ASN A 34 1.39 -18.95 12.25
N THR A 35 1.18 -20.21 11.89
CA THR A 35 -0.09 -20.90 12.13
C THR A 35 -0.25 -21.21 13.62
N GLY A 36 -1.50 -21.15 14.10
CA GLY A 36 -1.85 -21.50 15.48
C GLY A 36 -2.38 -20.30 16.26
N PRO A 37 -1.84 -19.99 17.46
CA PRO A 37 -2.43 -19.01 18.38
C PRO A 37 -2.55 -17.60 17.77
N ASP A 38 -1.66 -17.26 16.84
CA ASP A 38 -1.63 -15.95 16.20
C ASP A 38 -2.86 -15.70 15.32
N GLN A 39 -3.48 -16.74 14.74
CA GLN A 39 -4.63 -16.59 13.84
C GLN A 39 -5.80 -15.87 14.53
N GLN A 40 -6.16 -16.28 15.75
CA GLN A 40 -7.27 -15.68 16.49
C GLN A 40 -7.01 -14.22 16.86
N ILE A 41 -5.75 -13.88 17.15
CA ILE A 41 -5.34 -12.50 17.42
C ILE A 41 -5.46 -11.68 16.13
N TRP A 42 -4.98 -12.21 15.02
CA TRP A 42 -4.98 -11.53 13.74
C TRP A 42 -6.38 -11.33 13.14
N ASP A 43 -7.33 -12.21 13.43
CA ASP A 43 -8.74 -12.02 13.06
C ASP A 43 -9.30 -10.71 13.66
N GLU A 44 -9.02 -10.44 14.94
CA GLU A 44 -9.46 -9.21 15.59
C GLU A 44 -8.66 -7.98 15.11
N VAL A 45 -7.35 -8.14 14.84
CA VAL A 45 -6.52 -7.07 14.29
C VAL A 45 -7.02 -6.64 12.91
N VAL A 46 -7.32 -7.57 12.01
CA VAL A 46 -7.86 -7.29 10.66
C VAL A 46 -9.15 -6.49 10.76
N LYS A 47 -10.07 -6.94 11.62
CA LYS A 47 -11.34 -6.25 11.87
C LYS A 47 -11.11 -4.81 12.36
N LEU A 48 -10.31 -4.63 13.41
CA LEU A 48 -10.07 -3.31 14.00
C LEU A 48 -9.31 -2.37 13.04
N ALA A 49 -8.38 -2.89 12.25
CA ALA A 49 -7.65 -2.11 11.25
C ALA A 49 -8.58 -1.59 10.16
N LYS A 50 -9.52 -2.42 9.69
CA LYS A 50 -10.54 -2.00 8.73
C LYS A 50 -11.47 -0.95 9.32
N GLU A 51 -12.00 -1.21 10.52
CA GLU A 51 -12.97 -0.32 11.18
C GLU A 51 -12.39 1.03 11.57
N LYS A 52 -11.14 1.06 12.08
CA LYS A 52 -10.54 2.27 12.67
C LYS A 52 -9.62 3.02 11.73
N GLN A 53 -9.02 2.33 10.75
CA GLN A 53 -7.98 2.90 9.90
C GLN A 53 -8.30 2.75 8.40
N GLY A 54 -9.40 2.06 8.05
CA GLY A 54 -9.75 1.80 6.66
C GLY A 54 -8.81 0.82 5.94
N LEU A 55 -7.85 0.23 6.66
CA LEU A 55 -6.83 -0.65 6.08
C LEU A 55 -7.43 -2.00 5.73
N ASP A 56 -7.17 -2.45 4.51
CA ASP A 56 -7.44 -3.83 4.10
C ASP A 56 -6.18 -4.68 4.37
N ILE A 57 -6.30 -5.72 5.19
CA ILE A 57 -5.18 -6.58 5.60
C ILE A 57 -5.44 -7.99 5.12
N LYS A 58 -4.47 -8.56 4.39
CA LYS A 58 -4.44 -9.96 3.99
C LYS A 58 -3.42 -10.73 4.84
N VAL A 59 -3.94 -11.57 5.72
CA VAL A 59 -3.13 -12.48 6.54
C VAL A 59 -2.73 -13.71 5.71
N ILE A 60 -1.46 -14.08 5.76
CA ILE A 60 -0.88 -15.26 5.09
C ILE A 60 -0.23 -16.10 6.18
N THR A 61 -0.59 -17.38 6.26
CA THR A 61 -0.11 -18.26 7.33
C THR A 61 1.00 -19.17 6.83
N PHE A 62 2.03 -19.33 7.64
CA PHE A 62 3.16 -20.22 7.40
C PHE A 62 3.31 -21.20 8.57
N ASN A 63 4.12 -22.25 8.37
CA ASN A 63 4.41 -23.27 9.39
C ASN A 63 5.90 -23.30 9.77
N ASP A 64 6.67 -22.33 9.29
CA ASP A 64 8.11 -22.19 9.50
C ASP A 64 8.52 -20.71 9.50
N TYR A 65 9.78 -20.45 9.85
CA TYR A 65 10.33 -19.10 10.03
C TYR A 65 11.21 -18.61 8.87
N VAL A 66 11.35 -19.39 7.80
CA VAL A 66 12.18 -19.04 6.63
C VAL A 66 11.30 -18.50 5.52
N LEU A 67 10.27 -19.25 5.13
CA LEU A 67 9.36 -18.91 4.04
C LEU A 67 8.68 -17.52 4.19
N PRO A 68 8.27 -17.07 5.40
CA PRO A 68 7.75 -15.72 5.57
C PRO A 68 8.74 -14.65 5.11
N ASN A 69 10.03 -14.77 5.44
CA ASN A 69 11.02 -13.75 5.12
C ASN A 69 11.32 -13.70 3.63
N GLU A 70 11.38 -14.86 2.97
CA GLU A 70 11.59 -14.96 1.52
C GLU A 70 10.41 -14.39 0.73
N ALA A 71 9.18 -14.48 1.25
CA ALA A 71 7.99 -13.96 0.60
C ALA A 71 7.95 -12.42 0.48
N PHE A 72 8.80 -11.71 1.23
CA PHE A 72 8.89 -10.24 1.23
C PHE A 72 10.30 -9.69 0.93
N ALA A 73 11.25 -10.55 0.57
CA ALA A 73 12.59 -10.14 0.10
C ALA A 73 12.53 -9.67 -1.36
#